data_AF-A0A945SKC8-F1
#
_entry.id   AF-A0A945SKC8-F1
#
_cell.length_a   1.000
_cell.length_b   1.000
_cell.length_c   1.000
_cell.angle_alpha   90.00
_cell.angle_beta   90.00
_cell.angle_gamma   90.00
#
_symmetry.space_group_name_H-M   'P 1'
#
loop_
_entity.id
_entity.type
_entity.pdbx_description
1 polymer ?
#
loop_
_entity_poly.entity_id
_entity_poly.type
_entity_poly.pdbx_seq_one_letter_code
_entity_poly.pdbx_strand_id
1 'polypeptide(L)' 'MAGHSKWHNIQHRKGAQDAKRGKIFTKLIREITVAAKMGGGMVADNP' A
#
# COMPACT_ATOMS: atom_id res chain seq x y z
N MET A 1 9.67 -13.29 -31.81
CA MET A 1 10.18 -12.47 -30.69
C MET A 1 9.07 -11.56 -30.15
N ALA A 2 8.02 -12.14 -29.52
CA ALA A 2 6.85 -11.40 -28.99
C ALA A 2 6.82 -11.30 -27.44
N GLY A 3 7.83 -11.85 -26.76
CA GLY A 3 7.89 -11.89 -25.28
C GLY A 3 8.53 -10.66 -24.63
N HIS A 4 9.43 -9.97 -25.33
CA HIS A 4 10.20 -8.86 -24.77
C HIS A 4 9.30 -7.66 -24.42
N SER A 5 8.42 -7.24 -25.33
CA SER A 5 7.53 -6.09 -25.11
C SER A 5 6.44 -6.35 -24.07
N LYS A 6 5.96 -7.60 -23.94
CA LYS A 6 4.93 -7.97 -22.96
C LYS A 6 5.43 -7.74 -21.53
N TRP A 7 6.63 -8.20 -21.23
CA TRP A 7 7.18 -8.06 -19.88
C TRP A 7 7.45 -6.60 -19.53
N HIS A 8 8.03 -5.81 -20.43
CA HIS A 8 8.28 -4.39 -20.19
C HIS A 8 6.99 -3.61 -19.88
N ASN A 9 5.91 -3.87 -20.61
CA ASN A 9 4.61 -3.25 -20.33
C ASN A 9 4.03 -3.64 -18.97
N ILE A 10 4.18 -4.92 -18.57
CA ILE A 10 3.75 -5.40 -17.25
C ILE A 10 4.58 -4.72 -16.15
N GLN A 11 5.90 -4.64 -16.31
CA GLN A 11 6.81 -4.02 -15.36
C GLN A 11 6.46 -2.54 -15.13
N HIS A 12 6.29 -1.76 -16.21
CA HIS A 12 5.92 -0.34 -16.10
C HIS A 12 4.57 -0.13 -15.41
N ARG A 13 3.54 -0.89 -15.82
CA ARG A 13 2.21 -0.77 -15.23
C ARG A 13 2.23 -1.13 -13.74
N LYS A 14 2.90 -2.23 -13.38
CA LYS A 14 3.02 -2.68 -12.00
C LYS A 14 3.81 -1.68 -11.16
N GLY A 15 4.92 -1.15 -11.66
CA GLY A 15 5.72 -0.14 -10.95
C GLY A 15 4.93 1.13 -10.63
N ALA A 16 4.12 1.63 -11.58
CA ALA A 16 3.25 2.78 -11.34
C ALA A 16 2.15 2.49 -10.30
N GLN A 17 1.59 1.27 -10.31
CA GLN A 17 0.60 0.85 -9.32
C GLN A 17 1.20 0.72 -7.92
N ASP A 18 2.38 0.10 -7.82
CA ASP A 18 3.10 -0.09 -6.56
C ASP A 18 3.52 1.26 -5.96
N ALA A 19 3.96 2.22 -6.78
CA ALA A 19 4.27 3.58 -6.33
C ALA A 19 3.04 4.32 -5.77
N LYS A 20 1.87 4.16 -6.40
CA LYS A 20 0.61 4.70 -5.87
C LYS A 20 0.20 4.02 -4.57
N ARG A 21 0.31 2.69 -4.50
CA ARG A 21 -0.02 1.89 -3.32
C ARG A 21 0.88 2.22 -2.13
N GLY A 22 2.18 2.40 -2.36
CA GLY A 22 3.15 2.75 -1.33
C GLY A 22 2.77 4.05 -0.60
N LYS A 23 2.38 5.10 -1.34
CA LYS A 23 1.92 6.36 -0.74
C LYS A 23 0.71 6.20 0.17
N ILE A 24 -0.24 5.36 -0.21
CA ILE A 24 -1.45 5.08 0.59
C ILE A 24 -1.07 4.26 1.82
N PHE A 25 -0.23 3.24 1.65
CA PHE A 25 0.18 2.34 2.73
C PHE A 25 0.93 3.08 3.84
N THR A 26 1.82 4.02 3.49
CA THR A 26 2.50 4.85 4.49
C THR A 26 1.52 5.68 5.33
N LYS A 27 0.46 6.22 4.71
CA LYS A 27 -0.57 6.96 5.45
C LYS A 27 -1.35 6.02 6.37
N LEU A 28 -1.79 4.87 5.86
CA LEU A 28 -2.53 3.88 6.63
C LEU A 28 -1.76 3.37 7.85
N ILE A 29 -0.46 3.06 7.70
CA ILE A 29 0.38 2.65 8.85
C ILE A 29 0.40 3.73 9.92
N ARG A 30 0.56 4.99 9.52
CA ARG A 30 0.65 6.11 10.45
C ARG A 30 -0.65 6.28 11.22
N GLU A 31 -1.79 6.23 10.52
CA GLU A 31 -3.12 6.29 11.14
C GLU A 31 -3.37 5.11 12.08
N ILE A 32 -3.08 3.87 11.67
CA ILE A 32 -3.23 2.67 12.51
C ILE A 32 -2.38 2.79 13.78
N THR A 33 -1.14 3.28 13.66
CA THR A 33 -0.25 3.46 14.80
C THR A 33 -0.77 4.51 15.78
N VAL A 34 -1.32 5.60 15.27
CA VAL A 34 -1.90 6.68 16.09
C VAL A 34 -3.19 6.20 16.75
N ALA A 35 -4.09 5.57 16.00
CA ALA A 35 -5.31 4.98 16.51
C ALA A 35 -5.02 3.97 17.62
N ALA A 36 -4.09 3.03 17.43
CA ALA A 36 -3.72 2.04 18.44
C ALA A 36 -3.10 2.67 19.70
N LYS A 37 -2.38 3.79 19.57
CA LYS A 37 -1.86 4.54 20.72
C LYS A 37 -2.96 5.26 21.51
N MET A 38 -4.00 5.76 20.83
CA MET A 38 -5.08 6.52 21.47
C MET A 38 -6.20 5.62 22.02
N GLY A 39 -6.63 4.61 21.26
CA GLY A 39 -7.72 3.70 21.60
C GLY A 39 -7.31 2.37 22.24
N GLY A 40 -5.99 2.14 22.43
CA GLY A 40 -5.47 0.89 22.99
C GLY A 40 -5.40 -0.26 21.96
N GLY A 41 -4.95 -1.43 22.42
CA GLY A 41 -4.61 -2.58 21.57
C GLY A 41 -5.79 -3.41 21.05
N MET A 42 -7.02 -3.11 21.49
CA MET A 42 -8.23 -3.81 21.05
C MET A 42 -8.88 -3.03 19.91
N VAL A 43 -8.83 -3.58 18.70
CA VAL A 43 -9.40 -2.94 17.49
C VAL A 43 -10.93 -2.76 17.62
N ALA A 44 -11.62 -3.65 18.34
CA ALA A 44 -13.07 -3.59 18.52
C ALA A 44 -13.54 -2.37 19.36
N ASP A 45 -12.66 -1.83 20.20
CA ASP A 45 -12.97 -0.69 21.09
C ASP A 45 -12.43 0.64 20.53
N ASN A 46 -11.94 0.62 19.28
CA ASN A 46 -11.28 1.73 18.61
C ASN A 46 -11.98 2.04 17.27
N PRO A 47 -13.08 2.82 17.29
CA PRO A 47 -13.89 3.16 16.10
C PRO A 47 -13.15 4.06 15.11
#